data_AF-A0A2G2A0K7-F1
#
_entry.id   AF-A0A2G2A0K7-F1
#
_cell.length_a   1.000
_cell.length_b   1.000
_cell.length_c   1.000
_cell.angle_alpha   90.00
_cell.angle_beta   90.00
_cell.angle_gamma   90.00
#
_symmetry.space_group_name_H-M   'P 1'
#
loop_
_entity.id
_entity.type
_entity.pdbx_description
1 polymer ?
#
loop_
_entity_poly.entity_id
_entity_poly.type
_entity_poly.pdbx_seq_one_letter_code
_entity_poly.pdbx_strand_id
1 'polypeptide(L)'
;MVRIRIVASSGNTLFKNATWLGAMGKLRDQLSLVSIYQYYRARYNIEHFFRFGKTKLLLDSYQTTEPIHDEHWWLFCLLAYAQLYMAKSLAPQQPKPWGGILANVS
;
A
#
# COMPACT_ATOMS: atom_id res chain seq x y z
N MET A 1 19.53 -11.18 -1.14
CA MET A 1 18.71 -10.16 -1.85
C MET A 1 17.88 -10.86 -2.91
N VAL A 2 16.69 -10.36 -3.21
CA VAL A 2 15.75 -10.93 -4.20
C VAL A 2 15.51 -9.91 -5.32
N ARG A 3 15.55 -10.37 -6.57
CA ARG A 3 15.24 -9.55 -7.75
C ARG A 3 13.82 -9.83 -8.22
N ILE A 4 13.02 -8.80 -8.39
CA ILE A 4 11.66 -8.89 -8.94
C ILE A 4 11.62 -8.21 -10.30
N ARG A 5 11.01 -8.92 -11.26
CA ARG A 5 10.60 -8.36 -12.55
C ARG A 5 9.13 -8.69 -12.76
N ILE A 6 8.38 -7.71 -13.24
CA ILE A 6 6.99 -7.89 -13.63
C ILE A 6 6.96 -7.85 -15.17
N VAL A 7 6.49 -8.94 -15.76
CA VAL A 7 6.39 -9.12 -17.21
C VAL A 7 4.91 -9.23 -17.59
N ALA A 8 4.54 -8.60 -18.70
CA ALA A 8 3.24 -8.80 -19.32
C ALA A 8 3.16 -10.20 -19.94
N SER A 9 1.94 -10.64 -20.27
CA SER A 9 1.70 -11.90 -21.00
C SER A 9 2.42 -11.94 -22.35
N SER A 10 2.67 -10.78 -22.97
CA SER A 10 3.45 -10.63 -24.21
C SER A 10 4.98 -10.75 -24.03
N GLY A 11 5.47 -10.98 -22.81
CA GLY A 11 6.90 -11.10 -22.50
C GLY A 11 7.63 -9.77 -22.27
N ASN A 12 6.99 -8.63 -22.54
CA ASN A 12 7.56 -7.31 -22.28
C ASN A 12 7.55 -6.98 -20.78
N THR A 13 8.64 -6.38 -20.28
CA THR A 13 8.70 -5.92 -18.89
C THR A 13 7.81 -4.70 -18.69
N LEU A 14 6.89 -4.74 -17.72
CA LEU A 14 6.03 -3.60 -17.38
C LEU A 14 6.83 -2.43 -16.78
N PHE A 15 7.97 -2.73 -16.15
CA PHE A 15 8.87 -1.73 -15.57
C PHE A 15 10.25 -1.87 -16.17
N LYS A 16 10.85 -0.74 -16.56
CA LYS A 16 12.21 -0.68 -17.16
C LYS A 16 13.28 -1.26 -16.21
N ASN A 17 13.13 -1.02 -14.91
CA ASN A 17 14.10 -1.44 -13.90
C ASN A 17 13.53 -2.57 -13.04
N ALA A 18 14.38 -3.53 -12.69
CA ALA A 18 14.03 -4.56 -11.72
C ALA A 18 14.10 -4.01 -10.30
N THR A 19 13.13 -4.38 -9.46
CA THR A 19 13.13 -4.04 -8.04
C THR A 19 13.96 -5.05 -7.27
N TRP A 20 14.81 -4.56 -6.36
CA TRP A 20 15.60 -5.39 -5.47
C TRP A 20 15.06 -5.32 -4.05
N LEU A 21 14.84 -6.47 -3.43
CA LEU A 21 14.36 -6.58 -2.04
C LEU A 21 15.41 -7.22 -1.15
N GLY A 22 15.64 -6.62 0.01
CA GLY A 22 16.38 -7.23 1.11
C GLY A 22 15.41 -7.89 2.09
N ALA A 23 15.64 -9.17 2.38
CA ALA A 23 15.01 -9.86 3.50
C ALA A 23 16.01 -9.90 4.66
N MET A 24 15.63 -9.37 5.82
CA MET A 24 16.48 -9.22 7.00
C MET A 24 15.89 -9.97 8.18
N GLY A 25 16.73 -10.43 9.11
CA GLY A 25 16.30 -11.16 10.32
C GLY A 25 16.93 -12.55 10.45
N LYS A 26 16.70 -13.17 11.62
CA LYS A 26 17.27 -14.47 11.99
C LYS A 26 16.75 -15.64 11.13
N LEU A 27 15.50 -15.55 10.67
CA LEU A 27 14.83 -16.60 9.89
C LEU A 27 14.74 -16.26 8.38
N ARG A 28 15.52 -15.28 7.90
CA ARG A 28 15.43 -14.80 6.52
C ARG A 28 15.64 -15.90 5.47
N ASP A 29 16.47 -16.89 5.80
CA ASP A 29 16.82 -18.00 4.90
C ASP A 29 15.67 -19.03 4.79
N GLN A 30 14.67 -18.95 5.66
CA GLN A 30 13.46 -19.77 5.64
C GLN A 30 12.33 -19.13 4.82
N LEU A 31 12.49 -17.87 4.40
CA LEU A 31 11.47 -17.16 3.65
C LEU A 31 11.49 -17.56 2.18
N SER A 32 10.33 -17.96 1.66
CA SER A 32 10.18 -18.18 0.22
C SER A 32 10.24 -16.84 -0.55
N LEU A 33 10.65 -16.90 -1.81
CA LEU A 33 10.64 -15.74 -2.71
C LEU A 33 9.25 -15.11 -2.84
N VAL A 34 8.21 -15.96 -2.86
CA VAL A 34 6.80 -15.53 -2.92
C VAL A 34 6.42 -14.78 -1.65
N SER A 35 6.80 -15.29 -0.48
CA SER A 35 6.54 -14.63 0.81
C SER A 35 7.20 -13.25 0.86
N ILE A 36 8.48 -13.15 0.46
CA ILE A 36 9.20 -11.87 0.40
C ILE A 36 8.47 -10.86 -0.49
N TYR A 37 7.99 -11.30 -1.66
CA TYR A 37 7.23 -10.43 -2.56
C TYR A 37 5.86 -10.03 -2.00
N GLN A 38 5.13 -10.96 -1.37
CA GLN A 38 3.82 -10.65 -0.77
C GLN A 38 3.95 -9.64 0.38
N TYR A 39 4.97 -9.79 1.23
CA TYR A 39 5.29 -8.80 2.26
C TYR A 39 5.63 -7.44 1.65
N TYR A 40 6.41 -7.41 0.56
CA TYR A 40 6.67 -6.15 -0.14
C TYR A 40 5.39 -5.51 -0.69
N ARG A 41 4.45 -6.29 -1.23
CA ARG A 41 3.16 -5.74 -1.70
C ARG A 41 2.37 -5.05 -0.58
N ALA A 42 2.49 -5.50 0.67
CA ALA A 42 1.81 -4.86 1.80
C ALA A 42 2.23 -3.38 1.96
N ARG A 43 3.41 -2.98 1.46
CA ARG A 43 3.86 -1.58 1.44
C ARG A 43 2.90 -0.65 0.70
N TYR A 44 2.27 -1.11 -0.38
CA TYR A 44 1.31 -0.30 -1.14
C TYR A 44 0.09 0.08 -0.30
N ASN A 45 -0.34 -0.79 0.63
CA ASN A 45 -1.46 -0.48 1.53
C ASN A 45 -1.07 0.63 2.52
N ILE A 46 0.18 0.64 3.00
CA ILE A 46 0.70 1.68 3.91
C ILE A 46 0.83 3.02 3.18
N GLU A 47 1.36 3.02 1.96
CA GLU A 47 1.45 4.24 1.16
C GLU A 47 0.06 4.81 0.83
N HIS A 48 -0.90 3.94 0.51
CA HIS A 48 -2.30 4.32 0.32
C HIS A 48 -2.88 4.93 1.60
N PHE A 49 -2.65 4.31 2.77
CA PHE A 49 -3.06 4.85 4.06
C PHE A 49 -2.52 6.26 4.29
N PHE A 50 -1.21 6.50 4.14
CA PHE A 50 -0.65 7.83 4.37
C PHE A 50 -1.20 8.87 3.38
N ARG A 51 -1.30 8.52 2.10
CA ARG A 51 -1.83 9.43 1.08
C ARG A 51 -3.29 9.78 1.35
N PHE A 52 -4.12 8.78 1.64
CA PHE A 52 -5.53 8.97 1.95
C PHE A 52 -5.70 9.70 3.28
N GLY A 53 -4.97 9.30 4.32
CA GLY A 53 -5.03 9.87 5.65
C GLY A 53 -4.72 11.36 5.64
N LYS A 54 -3.65 11.78 4.97
CA LYS A 54 -3.29 13.20 4.84
C LYS A 54 -4.34 14.00 4.06
N THR A 55 -4.77 13.48 2.91
CA THR A 55 -5.64 14.24 1.99
C THR A 55 -7.13 14.19 2.32
N LYS A 56 -7.59 13.18 3.05
CA LYS A 56 -9.02 12.91 3.31
C LYS A 56 -9.38 12.76 4.77
N LEU A 57 -8.42 12.42 5.64
CA LEU A 57 -8.64 12.28 7.08
C LEU A 57 -7.90 13.35 7.90
N LEU A 58 -7.29 14.35 7.25
CA LEU A 58 -6.58 15.45 7.90
C LEU A 58 -5.49 14.99 8.86
N LEU A 59 -4.87 13.84 8.57
CA LEU A 59 -3.92 13.16 9.47
C LEU A 59 -2.78 14.06 9.93
N ASP A 60 -2.26 14.92 9.06
CA ASP A 60 -1.16 15.86 9.34
C ASP A 60 -1.59 17.33 9.35
N SER A 61 -2.90 17.60 9.22
CA SER A 61 -3.46 18.97 9.20
C SER A 61 -4.10 19.35 10.54
N TYR A 62 -4.39 18.38 11.39
CA TYR A 62 -4.81 18.63 12.77
C TYR A 62 -3.62 19.15 13.59
N GLN A 63 -3.81 20.28 14.26
CA GLN A 63 -2.79 20.91 15.09
C GLN A 63 -3.34 21.12 16.50
N THR A 64 -2.66 20.54 17.48
CA THR A 64 -2.97 20.67 18.90
C THR A 64 -1.68 20.91 19.68
N THR A 65 -1.76 21.70 20.75
CA THR A 65 -0.63 21.92 21.68
C THR A 65 -0.51 20.79 22.70
N GLU A 66 -1.53 19.94 22.81
CA GLU A 66 -1.59 18.82 23.74
C GLU A 66 -1.17 17.51 23.05
N PRO A 67 -0.02 16.90 23.40
CA PRO A 67 0.49 15.69 22.74
C PRO A 67 -0.49 14.51 22.77
N ILE A 68 -1.24 14.35 23.86
CA ILE A 68 -2.22 13.27 24.01
C ILE A 68 -3.36 13.38 22.99
N HIS A 69 -3.75 14.61 22.63
CA HIS A 69 -4.78 14.82 21.60
C HIS A 69 -4.24 14.48 20.20
N ASP A 70 -2.95 14.69 19.94
CA ASP A 70 -2.33 14.28 18.69
C ASP A 70 -2.33 12.75 18.59
N GLU A 71 -1.87 12.04 19.62
CA GLU A 71 -1.91 10.57 19.65
C GLU A 71 -3.33 10.00 19.46
N HIS A 72 -4.32 10.58 20.14
CA HIS A 72 -5.72 10.20 19.96
C HIS A 72 -6.23 10.49 18.55
N TRP A 73 -5.80 11.59 17.93
CA TRP A 73 -6.15 11.92 16.55
C TRP A 73 -5.60 10.87 15.57
N TRP A 74 -4.33 10.48 15.73
CA TRP A 74 -3.72 9.42 14.93
C TRP A 74 -4.49 8.09 15.06
N LEU A 75 -4.85 7.69 16.28
CA LEU A 75 -5.66 6.49 16.53
C LEU A 75 -7.04 6.60 15.89
N PHE A 76 -7.69 7.76 15.98
CA PHE A 76 -8.99 8.00 15.37
C PHE A 76 -8.92 7.89 13.83
N CYS A 77 -7.93 8.51 13.20
CA CYS A 77 -7.70 8.38 11.75
C CYS A 77 -7.43 6.93 11.33
N LEU A 78 -6.66 6.17 12.11
CA LEU A 78 -6.41 4.74 11.87
C LEU A 78 -7.71 3.92 11.93
N LEU A 79 -8.54 4.16 12.95
CA LEU A 79 -9.84 3.50 13.09
C LEU A 79 -10.78 3.84 11.93
N ALA A 80 -10.89 5.13 11.58
CA ALA A 80 -11.71 5.58 10.46
C ALA A 80 -11.25 4.95 9.14
N TYR A 81 -9.95 4.90 8.88
CA TYR A 81 -9.40 4.24 7.69
C TYR A 81 -9.70 2.75 7.67
N ALA A 82 -9.56 2.05 8.80
CA ALA A 82 -9.86 0.62 8.88
C ALA A 82 -11.34 0.34 8.54
N GLN A 83 -12.27 1.15 9.07
CA GLN A 83 -13.70 1.05 8.75
C GLN A 83 -13.95 1.27 7.26
N LEU A 84 -13.39 2.32 6.66
CA LEU A 84 -13.51 2.60 5.23
C LEU A 84 -12.91 1.49 4.36
N TYR A 85 -11.78 0.92 4.77
CA TYR A 85 -11.13 -0.18 4.06
C TYR A 85 -11.98 -1.46 4.09
N MET A 86 -12.61 -1.77 5.22
CA MET A 86 -13.53 -2.90 5.34
C MET A 86 -14.80 -2.67 4.51
N ALA A 87 -15.31 -1.43 4.48
CA ALA A 87 -16.48 -1.04 3.69
C ALA A 87 -16.19 -0.87 2.18
N LYS A 88 -14.94 -1.03 1.71
CA LYS A 88 -14.57 -0.76 0.31
C LYS A 88 -15.38 -1.55 -0.72
N SER A 89 -15.84 -2.76 -0.37
CA SER A 89 -16.63 -3.61 -1.27
C SER A 89 -18.07 -3.13 -1.45
N LEU A 90 -18.53 -2.24 -0.57
CA LEU A 90 -19.86 -1.61 -0.67
C LEU A 90 -19.86 -0.42 -1.63
N ALA A 91 -18.68 0.14 -1.95
CA ALA A 91 -18.53 1.24 -2.87
C ALA A 91 -18.33 0.73 -4.32
N PRO A 92 -18.95 1.36 -5.33
CA PRO A 92 -18.69 1.04 -6.71
C PRO A 92 -17.22 1.34 -7.06
N GLN A 93 -16.58 0.47 -7.83
CA GLN A 93 -15.23 0.73 -8.30
C GLN A 93 -15.24 1.93 -9.24
N GLN A 94 -14.49 2.97 -8.89
CA GLN A 94 -14.26 4.14 -9.75
C GLN A 94 -12.82 4.10 -10.28
N PRO A 95 -12.55 3.41 -11.40
CA PRO A 95 -11.25 3.43 -12.02
C PRO A 95 -10.93 4.87 -12.47
N LYS A 96 -9.70 5.32 -12.21
CA LYS A 96 -9.28 6.64 -12.68
C LYS A 96 -9.27 6.65 -14.22
N PRO A 97 -9.67 7.76 -14.87
CA PRO A 97 -9.85 7.82 -16.33
C PRO A 97 -8.61 7.42 -17.13
N TRP A 98 -7.41 7.65 -16.59
CA TRP A 98 -6.13 7.33 -17.24
C TRP A 98 -5.58 5.92 -16.89
N GLY A 99 -6.34 5.11 -16.13
CA GLY A 99 -5.97 3.76 -15.68
C GLY A 99 -6.27 2.63 -16.67
N GLY A 100 -6.57 2.94 -17.93
CA GLY A 100 -7.10 1.99 -18.92
C GLY A 100 -6.22 0.75 -19.21
N ILE A 101 -4.94 0.75 -18.82
CA ILE A 101 -4.03 -0.37 -19.10
C ILE A 101 -4.19 -1.53 -18.10
N LEU A 102 -4.76 -1.30 -16.90
CA LEU A 102 -4.89 -2.33 -15.86
C LEU A 102 -6.28 -2.95 -15.73
N ALA A 103 -7.28 -2.44 -16.46
CA ALA A 103 -8.66 -2.92 -16.36
C ALA A 103 -8.95 -4.20 -17.18
N ASN A 104 -8.06 -4.60 -18.09
CA ASN A 104 -8.27 -5.74 -19.01
C ASN A 104 -7.52 -7.02 -18.62
N VAL A 105 -7.06 -7.14 -17.37
CA VAL A 105 -6.43 -8.37 -16.87
C VAL A 105 -7.14 -8.79 -15.58
N SER A 106 -8.33 -9.36 -15.74
CA SER A 106 -9.09 -10.09 -14.72
C SER A 106 -9.57 -11.39 -15.34
#